data_AF-A0A915DWG0-F1
#
_entry.id   AF-A0A915DWG0-F1
#
_cell.length_a   1.000
_cell.length_b   1.000
_cell.length_c   1.000
_cell.angle_alpha   90.00
_cell.angle_beta   90.00
_cell.angle_gamma   90.00
#
_symmetry.space_group_name_H-M   'P 1'
#
loop_
_entity.id
_entity.type
_entity.pdbx_description
1 polymer ?
#
loop_
_entity_poly.entity_id
_entity_poly.type
_entity_poly.pdbx_seq_one_letter_code
_entity_poly.pdbx_strand_id
1 'polypeptide(L)'
;MRFRSYLYHVLLWNAKRLCGIQRTASCGLEELPCRTYVPPVEWQQSLDDSQRARLNIVLQELEVLARIYTYIPEKIAIKEWQELIKMDSVRERFQHLNFIRMKERLKAKDLNDKMSKKRGDSVKEQTDIALPLCSTSAEDQEEKQEEKKLSEEVDDIEEADSENPYKLSCRRTWNKQVQEGFWDSTPGVA
;
A
#
# COMPACT_ATOMS: atom_id res chain seq x y z
N MET A 1 6.38 4.50 -35.24
CA MET A 1 7.79 4.63 -34.81
C MET A 1 7.85 4.98 -33.31
N ARG A 2 8.38 4.08 -32.46
CA ARG A 2 9.02 4.30 -31.12
C ARG A 2 9.30 2.99 -30.33
N PHE A 3 9.50 1.87 -31.03
CA PHE A 3 9.91 0.58 -30.43
C PHE A 3 11.36 0.53 -29.91
N ARG A 4 12.06 1.68 -29.82
CA ARG A 4 13.49 1.74 -29.45
C ARG A 4 13.76 1.69 -27.94
N SER A 5 12.76 1.93 -27.08
CA SER A 5 12.95 1.91 -25.61
C SER A 5 12.96 0.51 -25.00
N TYR A 6 12.13 -0.40 -25.52
CA TYR A 6 12.12 -1.81 -25.09
C TYR A 6 13.42 -2.53 -25.42
N LEU A 7 13.98 -2.27 -26.60
CA LEU A 7 15.31 -2.76 -26.98
C LEU A 7 16.39 -2.28 -26.02
N TYR A 8 16.28 -1.05 -25.49
CA TYR A 8 17.23 -0.50 -24.52
C TYR A 8 17.16 -1.23 -23.17
N HIS A 9 15.96 -1.57 -22.69
CA HIS A 9 15.79 -2.38 -21.47
C HIS A 9 16.27 -3.83 -21.64
N VAL A 10 16.03 -4.43 -22.81
CA VAL A 10 16.51 -5.79 -23.12
C VAL A 10 18.04 -5.80 -23.29
N LEU A 11 18.62 -4.74 -23.84
CA LEU A 11 20.07 -4.59 -23.95
C LEU A 11 20.74 -4.32 -22.60
N LEU A 12 20.15 -3.49 -21.73
CA LEU A 12 20.61 -3.33 -20.35
C LEU A 12 20.53 -4.65 -19.57
N TRP A 13 19.52 -5.46 -19.85
CA TRP A 13 19.37 -6.80 -19.27
C TRP A 13 20.48 -7.75 -19.74
N ASN A 14 20.84 -7.73 -21.03
CA ASN A 14 21.96 -8.50 -21.56
C ASN A 14 23.34 -7.98 -21.09
N ALA A 15 23.50 -6.67 -20.92
CA ALA A 15 24.72 -6.06 -20.38
C ALA A 15 24.93 -6.45 -18.91
N LYS A 16 23.86 -6.41 -18.09
CA LYS A 16 23.91 -6.90 -16.69
C LYS A 16 24.28 -8.37 -16.59
N ARG A 17 23.92 -9.19 -17.58
CA ARG A 17 24.28 -10.62 -17.65
C ARG A 17 25.76 -10.85 -17.98
N LEU A 18 26.38 -9.94 -18.74
CA LEU A 18 27.81 -9.97 -19.08
C LEU A 18 28.72 -9.45 -17.97
N CYS A 19 28.23 -8.54 -17.12
CA CYS A 19 29.00 -7.96 -16.01
C CYS A 19 29.25 -8.90 -14.81
N GLY A 20 28.88 -10.18 -14.87
CA GLY A 20 29.22 -11.15 -13.82
C GLY A 20 28.69 -10.83 -12.42
N ILE A 21 27.70 -9.92 -12.32
CA ILE A 21 27.05 -9.58 -11.05
C ILE A 21 26.32 -10.84 -10.58
N GLN A 22 26.92 -11.49 -9.58
CA GLN A 22 26.56 -12.82 -9.12
C GLN A 22 25.08 -12.90 -8.73
N ARG A 23 24.43 -13.88 -9.34
CA ARG A 23 23.11 -14.39 -9.00
C ARG A 23 23.11 -14.94 -7.57
N THR A 24 22.44 -14.27 -6.64
CA THR A 24 21.85 -14.94 -5.46
C THR A 24 20.41 -14.53 -5.19
N ALA A 25 19.90 -13.51 -5.86
CA ALA A 25 18.46 -13.35 -6.04
C ALA A 25 18.22 -13.39 -7.54
N SER A 26 17.72 -14.52 -8.05
CA SER A 26 16.81 -14.44 -9.18
C SER A 26 15.90 -13.25 -8.92
N CYS A 27 15.91 -12.22 -9.78
CA CYS A 27 14.78 -11.31 -9.85
C CYS A 27 13.60 -12.23 -10.18
N GLY A 28 12.94 -12.73 -9.14
CA GLY A 28 11.83 -13.65 -9.19
C GLY A 28 10.67 -12.85 -9.73
N LEU A 29 10.64 -12.68 -11.05
CA LEU A 29 9.36 -12.64 -11.73
C LEU A 29 8.73 -13.97 -11.37
N GLU A 30 7.83 -13.96 -10.39
CA GLU A 30 6.98 -15.10 -10.11
C GLU A 30 6.38 -15.56 -11.44
N GLU A 31 6.46 -16.85 -11.72
CA GLU A 31 5.97 -17.41 -12.99
C GLU A 31 4.48 -17.11 -13.18
N LEU A 32 3.76 -16.94 -12.07
CA LEU A 32 2.35 -16.59 -12.04
C LEU A 32 2.16 -15.18 -11.45
N PRO A 33 1.27 -14.36 -12.02
CA PRO A 33 0.94 -13.06 -11.43
C PRO A 33 0.32 -13.27 -10.05
N CYS A 34 0.69 -12.44 -9.08
CA CYS A 34 0.13 -12.54 -7.73
C CYS A 34 -1.40 -12.30 -7.70
N ARG A 35 -1.94 -11.62 -8.73
CA ARG A 35 -3.36 -11.36 -8.92
C ARG A 35 -3.74 -11.35 -10.39
N THR A 36 -4.91 -11.89 -10.69
CA THR A 36 -5.54 -11.82 -12.02
C THR A 36 -6.73 -10.88 -11.95
N TYR A 37 -6.75 -9.87 -12.82
CA TYR A 37 -7.85 -8.90 -12.91
C TYR A 37 -8.78 -9.28 -14.05
N VAL A 38 -10.06 -9.47 -13.72
CA VAL A 38 -11.11 -9.75 -14.71
C VAL A 38 -12.15 -8.63 -14.63
N PRO A 39 -12.32 -7.82 -15.69
CA PRO A 39 -13.35 -6.80 -15.73
C PRO A 39 -14.74 -7.45 -15.82
N PRO A 40 -15.82 -6.81 -15.33
CA PRO A 40 -17.18 -7.34 -15.45
C PRO A 40 -17.59 -7.55 -16.92
N VAL A 41 -18.15 -8.74 -17.22
CA VAL A 41 -18.45 -9.16 -18.60
C VAL A 41 -19.47 -8.22 -19.29
N GLU A 42 -20.52 -7.85 -18.58
CA GLU A 42 -21.56 -6.93 -19.09
C GLU A 42 -20.98 -5.59 -19.51
N TRP A 43 -20.02 -5.08 -18.72
CA TRP A 43 -19.35 -3.83 -19.02
C TRP A 43 -18.43 -3.95 -20.24
N GLN A 44 -17.69 -5.06 -20.37
CA GLN A 44 -16.84 -5.28 -21.55
C GLN A 44 -17.64 -5.31 -22.86
N GLN A 45 -18.85 -5.86 -22.83
CA GLN A 45 -19.73 -5.90 -23.99
C GLN A 45 -20.25 -4.51 -24.40
N SER A 46 -20.31 -3.56 -23.45
CA SER A 46 -20.73 -2.18 -23.71
C SER A 46 -19.64 -1.29 -24.33
N LEU A 47 -18.39 -1.76 -24.39
CA LEU A 47 -17.26 -0.98 -24.91
C LEU A 47 -17.21 -1.01 -26.44
N ASP A 48 -16.83 0.13 -27.03
CA ASP A 48 -16.51 0.26 -28.46
C ASP A 48 -15.19 -0.47 -28.79
N ASP A 49 -14.97 -0.81 -30.06
CA ASP A 49 -13.78 -1.56 -30.50
C ASP A 49 -12.45 -0.89 -30.11
N SER A 50 -12.39 0.44 -30.22
CA SER A 50 -11.23 1.24 -29.80
C SER A 50 -10.97 1.11 -28.29
N GLN A 51 -12.04 1.13 -27.48
CA GLN A 51 -11.93 0.99 -26.04
C GLN A 51 -11.56 -0.44 -25.64
N ARG A 52 -12.06 -1.46 -26.35
CA ARG A 52 -11.67 -2.87 -26.13
C ARG A 52 -10.19 -3.09 -26.44
N ALA A 53 -9.68 -2.51 -27.52
CA ALA A 53 -8.26 -2.57 -27.85
C ALA A 53 -7.40 -1.95 -26.73
N ARG A 54 -7.80 -0.78 -26.21
CA ARG A 54 -7.15 -0.16 -25.06
C ARG A 54 -7.27 -1.00 -23.78
N LEU A 55 -8.43 -1.58 -23.50
CA LEU A 55 -8.63 -2.47 -22.35
C LEU A 55 -7.66 -3.66 -22.38
N ASN A 56 -7.48 -4.29 -23.54
CA ASN A 56 -6.52 -5.39 -23.68
C ASN A 56 -5.08 -4.97 -23.36
N ILE A 57 -4.68 -3.77 -23.76
CA ILE A 57 -3.37 -3.21 -23.40
C ILE A 57 -3.27 -3.03 -21.88
N VAL A 58 -4.29 -2.45 -21.26
CA VAL A 58 -4.33 -2.26 -19.80
C VAL A 58 -4.26 -3.60 -19.05
N LEU A 59 -4.94 -4.64 -19.54
CA LEU A 59 -4.91 -5.97 -18.93
C LEU A 59 -3.53 -6.61 -19.01
N GLN A 60 -2.85 -6.50 -20.17
CA GLN A 60 -1.48 -6.99 -20.33
C GLN A 60 -0.51 -6.25 -19.39
N GLU A 61 -0.66 -4.94 -19.25
CA GLU A 61 0.13 -4.14 -18.32
C GLU A 61 -0.10 -4.55 -16.87
N LEU A 62 -1.36 -4.73 -16.47
CA LEU A 62 -1.73 -5.19 -15.13
C LEU A 62 -1.16 -6.56 -14.83
N GLU A 63 -1.15 -7.48 -15.80
CA GLU A 63 -0.57 -8.81 -15.64
C GLU A 63 0.94 -8.72 -15.36
N VAL A 64 1.66 -7.89 -16.11
CA VAL A 64 3.10 -7.66 -15.89
C VAL A 64 3.34 -7.01 -14.53
N LEU A 65 2.56 -5.99 -14.19
CA LEU A 65 2.65 -5.32 -12.89
C LEU A 65 2.38 -6.31 -11.74
N ALA A 66 1.42 -7.22 -11.89
CA ALA A 66 1.09 -8.26 -10.91
C ALA A 66 2.18 -9.30 -10.68
N ARG A 67 3.14 -9.44 -11.59
CA ARG A 67 4.30 -10.30 -11.37
C ARG A 67 5.46 -9.57 -10.69
N ILE A 68 5.54 -8.25 -10.84
CA ILE A 68 6.64 -7.43 -10.33
C ILE A 68 6.31 -6.86 -8.95
N TYR A 69 5.05 -6.50 -8.73
CA TYR A 69 4.60 -5.79 -7.55
C TYR A 69 3.56 -6.60 -6.80
N THR A 70 3.83 -6.84 -5.52
CA THR A 70 2.86 -7.38 -4.57
C THR A 70 1.84 -6.33 -4.14
N TYR A 71 2.10 -5.05 -4.46
CA TYR A 71 1.35 -3.92 -3.93
C TYR A 71 0.30 -3.32 -4.87
N ILE A 72 -0.59 -4.14 -5.41
CA ILE A 72 -1.66 -3.73 -6.35
C ILE A 72 -3.01 -3.69 -5.61
N PRO A 73 -4.00 -2.87 -6.03
CA PRO A 73 -5.35 -2.89 -5.45
C PRO A 73 -6.02 -4.25 -5.53
N GLU A 74 -6.89 -4.55 -4.57
CA GLU A 74 -7.57 -5.85 -4.54
C GLU A 74 -8.71 -5.94 -5.52
N LYS A 75 -9.48 -4.86 -5.63
CA LYS A 75 -10.63 -4.76 -6.50
C LYS A 75 -10.55 -3.47 -7.29
N ILE A 76 -10.92 -3.55 -8.56
CA ILE A 76 -11.01 -2.39 -9.44
C ILE A 76 -12.49 -2.25 -9.82
N ALA A 77 -13.08 -1.11 -9.45
CA ALA A 77 -14.47 -0.80 -9.78
C ALA A 77 -14.62 -0.43 -11.26
N ILE A 78 -15.84 -0.54 -11.81
CA ILE A 78 -16.13 -0.21 -13.22
C ILE A 78 -15.70 1.23 -13.57
N LYS A 79 -15.92 2.18 -12.66
CA LYS A 79 -15.49 3.57 -12.84
C LYS A 79 -13.98 3.71 -12.99
N GLU A 80 -13.24 2.96 -12.17
CA GLU A 80 -11.76 2.95 -12.19
C GLU A 80 -11.24 2.29 -13.47
N TRP A 81 -11.90 1.23 -13.95
CA TRP A 81 -11.59 0.65 -15.27
C TRP A 81 -11.78 1.64 -16.42
N GLN A 82 -12.86 2.43 -16.39
CA GLN A 82 -13.09 3.47 -17.39
C GLN A 82 -12.02 4.56 -17.35
N GLU A 83 -11.57 4.94 -16.16
CA GLU A 83 -10.47 5.90 -15.99
C GLU A 83 -9.14 5.34 -16.52
N LEU A 84 -8.83 4.08 -16.24
CA LEU A 84 -7.62 3.41 -16.73
C LEU A 84 -7.55 3.35 -18.26
N ILE A 85 -8.68 3.11 -18.95
CA ILE A 85 -8.73 3.11 -20.42
C ILE A 85 -8.46 4.49 -21.02
N LYS A 86 -8.92 5.55 -20.33
CA LYS A 86 -8.77 6.94 -20.80
C LYS A 86 -7.34 7.45 -20.66
N MET A 87 -6.59 6.94 -19.68
CA MET A 87 -5.19 7.31 -19.47
C MET A 87 -4.32 6.78 -20.61
N ASP A 88 -3.45 7.61 -21.16
CA ASP A 88 -2.61 7.23 -22.29
C ASP A 88 -1.29 6.59 -21.83
N SER A 89 -0.75 7.04 -20.68
CA SER A 89 0.55 6.58 -20.17
C SER A 89 0.46 5.44 -19.16
N VAL A 90 1.35 4.46 -19.29
CA VAL A 90 1.54 3.37 -18.30
C VAL A 90 1.83 3.94 -16.91
N ARG A 91 2.60 5.04 -16.85
CA ARG A 91 2.97 5.70 -15.59
C ARG A 91 1.74 6.26 -14.87
N GLU A 92 0.84 6.89 -15.62
CA GLU A 92 -0.40 7.45 -15.07
C GLU A 92 -1.32 6.33 -14.57
N ARG A 93 -1.49 5.27 -15.37
CA ARG A 93 -2.25 4.08 -14.97
C ARG A 93 -1.69 3.46 -13.69
N PHE A 94 -0.37 3.31 -13.59
CA PHE A 94 0.27 2.79 -12.38
C PHE A 94 0.08 3.70 -11.16
N GLN A 95 0.21 5.02 -11.33
CA GLN A 95 -0.07 5.98 -10.25
C GLN A 95 -1.53 5.91 -9.80
N HIS A 96 -2.46 5.75 -10.74
CA HIS A 96 -3.87 5.60 -10.43
C HIS A 96 -4.15 4.31 -9.65
N LEU A 97 -3.54 3.18 -10.03
CA LEU A 97 -3.64 1.92 -9.29
C LEU A 97 -3.13 2.06 -7.84
N ASN A 98 -2.00 2.77 -7.64
CA ASN A 98 -1.49 3.07 -6.30
C ASN A 98 -2.48 3.91 -5.48
N PHE A 99 -3.15 4.87 -6.11
CA PHE A 99 -4.18 5.67 -5.46
C PHE A 99 -5.38 4.82 -5.03
N ILE A 100 -5.87 3.91 -5.88
CA ILE A 100 -6.96 2.98 -5.55
C ILE A 100 -6.57 2.14 -4.32
N ARG A 101 -5.38 1.55 -4.32
CA ARG A 101 -4.87 0.77 -3.19
C ARG A 101 -4.78 1.60 -1.90
N MET A 102 -4.30 2.83 -1.99
CA MET A 102 -4.23 3.72 -0.82
C MET A 102 -5.63 3.94 -0.23
N LYS A 103 -6.63 4.16 -1.08
CA LYS A 103 -8.03 4.31 -0.70
C LYS A 103 -8.59 3.03 -0.06
N GLU A 104 -8.28 1.85 -0.59
CA GLU A 104 -8.64 0.57 0.03
C GLU A 104 -8.04 0.41 1.44
N ARG A 105 -6.75 0.73 1.60
CA ARG A 105 -6.08 0.66 2.90
C ARG A 105 -6.68 1.61 3.92
N LEU A 106 -7.04 2.82 3.52
CA LEU A 106 -7.70 3.79 4.41
C LEU A 106 -9.07 3.28 4.85
N LYS A 107 -9.88 2.77 3.91
CA LYS A 107 -11.19 2.16 4.25
C LYS A 107 -11.04 0.96 5.20
N ALA A 108 -10.04 0.11 4.98
CA ALA A 108 -9.79 -1.04 5.86
C ALA A 108 -9.44 -0.62 7.29
N LYS A 109 -8.64 0.45 7.45
CA LYS A 109 -8.34 1.04 8.76
C LYS A 109 -9.60 1.60 9.43
N ASP A 110 -10.37 2.40 8.71
CA ASP A 110 -11.62 2.97 9.26
C ASP A 110 -12.61 1.90 9.71
N LEU A 111 -12.70 0.78 8.97
CA LEU A 111 -13.53 -0.36 9.36
C LEU A 111 -13.00 -1.06 10.60
N ASN A 112 -11.69 -1.24 10.72
CA ASN A 112 -11.05 -1.84 11.88
C ASN A 112 -11.24 -0.98 13.14
N ASP A 113 -11.08 0.34 13.03
CA ASP A 113 -11.26 1.29 14.13
C ASP A 113 -12.72 1.34 14.60
N LYS A 114 -13.68 1.21 13.67
CA LYS A 114 -15.11 1.08 14.01
C LYS A 114 -15.41 -0.24 14.73
N MET A 115 -14.75 -1.33 14.35
CA MET A 115 -14.93 -2.65 14.95
C MET A 115 -14.31 -2.73 16.35
N SER A 116 -13.13 -2.13 16.56
CA SER A 116 -12.47 -2.09 17.87
C SER A 116 -13.25 -1.22 18.85
N LYS A 117 -13.81 -0.08 18.42
CA LYS A 117 -14.66 0.76 19.28
C LYS A 117 -15.92 0.03 19.76
N LYS A 118 -16.63 -0.66 18.87
CA LYS A 118 -17.82 -1.46 19.23
C LYS A 118 -17.54 -2.56 20.25
N ARG A 119 -16.33 -3.13 20.24
CA ARG A 119 -15.91 -4.13 21.24
C ARG A 119 -15.57 -3.51 22.60
N GLY A 120 -15.08 -2.27 22.63
CA GLY A 120 -14.79 -1.56 23.88
C GLY A 120 -16.06 -1.13 24.63
N ASP A 121 -17.12 -0.76 23.91
CA ASP A 121 -18.38 -0.29 24.51
C ASP A 121 -19.19 -1.44 25.15
N SER A 122 -19.06 -2.67 24.63
CA SER A 122 -19.74 -3.87 25.17
C SER A 122 -19.09 -4.43 26.45
N VAL A 123 -17.86 -4.04 26.78
CA VAL A 123 -17.19 -4.45 28.02
C VAL A 123 -17.54 -3.55 29.20
N LYS A 124 -17.91 -2.28 28.96
CA LYS A 124 -18.27 -1.34 30.03
C LYS A 124 -19.70 -1.53 30.54
N GLU A 125 -20.59 -2.12 29.75
CA GLU A 125 -21.99 -2.35 30.13
C GLU A 125 -22.17 -3.57 31.06
N GLN A 126 -21.13 -4.41 31.23
CA GLN A 126 -21.14 -5.53 32.18
C GLN A 126 -20.45 -5.23 33.52
N THR A 127 -19.75 -4.10 33.67
CA THR A 127 -19.14 -3.70 34.94
C THR A 127 -20.04 -2.85 35.84
N ASP A 128 -21.19 -2.39 35.34
CA ASP A 128 -22.13 -1.57 36.12
C ASP A 128 -23.22 -2.40 36.85
N ILE A 129 -23.15 -3.74 36.77
CA ILE A 129 -23.91 -4.67 37.62
C ILE A 129 -22.96 -5.37 38.60
N ALA A 130 -22.00 -4.63 39.17
CA ALA A 130 -21.33 -5.03 40.40
C ALA A 130 -22.02 -4.29 41.56
N LEU A 131 -22.90 -5.01 42.25
CA LEU A 131 -23.54 -4.58 43.50
C LEU A 131 -22.51 -4.05 44.50
N PRO A 132 -22.83 -2.99 45.25
CA PRO A 132 -22.01 -2.54 46.37
C PRO A 132 -22.34 -3.42 47.58
N LEU A 133 -21.48 -4.38 47.92
CA LEU A 133 -21.49 -5.04 49.23
C LEU A 133 -20.23 -5.92 49.38
N CYS A 134 -19.27 -5.46 50.17
CA CYS A 134 -19.13 -5.87 51.57
C CYS A 134 -17.74 -5.48 52.09
N SER A 135 -17.71 -4.50 52.99
CA SER A 135 -16.62 -4.28 53.93
C SER A 135 -16.41 -5.53 54.80
N THR A 136 -15.19 -6.05 54.90
CA THR A 136 -14.68 -6.70 56.13
C THR A 136 -13.14 -6.73 56.15
N SER A 137 -12.61 -6.36 57.32
CA SER A 137 -11.31 -6.60 57.97
C SER A 137 -10.05 -6.78 57.09
N ALA A 138 -8.99 -5.97 57.20
CA ALA A 138 -8.19 -5.67 58.39
C ALA A 138 -7.69 -6.93 59.11
N GLU A 139 -6.87 -7.73 58.44
CA GLU A 139 -5.82 -8.60 58.98
C GLU A 139 -5.06 -9.20 57.77
N ASP A 140 -3.81 -9.62 57.98
CA ASP A 140 -2.89 -10.21 56.98
C ASP A 140 -2.02 -9.24 56.16
N GLN A 141 -1.30 -8.38 56.90
CA GLN A 141 0.04 -7.92 56.50
C GLN A 141 1.09 -8.91 57.02
N GLU A 142 1.51 -9.95 56.28
CA GLU A 142 2.83 -10.57 56.54
C GLU A 142 3.41 -11.52 55.48
N GLU A 143 2.98 -11.47 54.21
CA GLU A 143 3.57 -12.34 53.18
C GLU A 143 3.95 -11.56 51.92
N LYS A 144 4.64 -10.43 52.11
CA LYS A 144 5.05 -9.52 51.03
C LYS A 144 6.50 -9.03 51.16
N GLN A 145 7.42 -9.90 51.59
CA GLN A 145 8.84 -9.57 51.66
C GLN A 145 9.81 -10.53 50.97
N GLU A 146 9.42 -11.71 50.48
CA GLU A 146 10.40 -12.64 49.87
C GLU A 146 10.47 -12.64 48.34
N GLU A 147 9.44 -12.20 47.60
CA GLU A 147 9.53 -12.18 46.12
C GLU A 147 10.26 -10.95 45.53
N LYS A 148 10.68 -9.98 46.37
CA LYS A 148 11.38 -8.78 45.91
C LYS A 148 12.88 -9.00 45.65
N LYS A 149 13.42 -10.21 45.85
CA LYS A 149 14.87 -10.47 45.74
C LYS A 149 15.31 -11.26 44.49
N LEU A 150 14.40 -11.59 43.57
CA LEU A 150 14.73 -12.39 42.38
C LEU A 150 14.54 -11.67 41.03
N SER A 151 14.17 -10.38 41.03
CA SER A 151 13.90 -9.62 39.79
C SER A 151 14.88 -8.48 39.53
N GLU A 152 16.03 -8.44 40.21
CA GLU A 152 17.04 -7.37 40.08
C GLU A 152 18.35 -7.88 39.46
N GLU A 153 18.26 -8.71 38.41
CA GLU A 153 19.47 -9.13 37.66
C GLU A 153 19.17 -9.51 36.19
N VAL A 154 18.42 -8.71 35.43
CA VAL A 154 18.49 -8.73 33.96
C VAL A 154 18.07 -7.37 33.41
N ASP A 155 18.96 -6.38 33.36
CA ASP A 155 18.80 -5.19 32.52
C ASP A 155 20.19 -4.63 32.20
N ASP A 156 20.87 -5.21 31.22
CA ASP A 156 21.94 -4.58 30.45
C ASP A 156 22.08 -5.34 29.11
N ILE A 157 21.07 -5.19 28.25
CA ILE A 157 21.25 -5.42 26.80
C ILE A 157 20.96 -4.09 26.13
N GLU A 158 22.06 -3.43 25.74
CA GLU A 158 22.07 -2.25 24.88
C GLU A 158 21.32 -2.56 23.57
N GLU A 159 20.06 -2.12 23.49
CA GLU A 159 19.30 -2.12 22.24
C GLU A 159 19.85 -1.00 21.36
N ALA A 160 20.79 -1.37 20.49
CA ALA A 160 21.33 -0.48 19.47
C ALA A 160 20.18 0.02 18.57
N ASP A 161 19.87 1.31 18.69
CA ASP A 161 19.01 2.08 17.80
C ASP A 161 19.53 1.98 16.36
N SER A 162 19.06 0.97 15.62
CA SER A 162 19.15 0.97 14.17
C SER A 162 18.12 1.97 13.64
N GLU A 163 18.57 3.22 13.53
CA GLU A 163 17.88 4.27 12.79
C GLU A 163 17.51 3.73 11.40
N ASN A 164 16.23 3.42 11.23
CA ASN A 164 15.65 3.06 9.95
C ASN A 164 15.60 4.33 9.06
N PRO A 165 16.46 4.46 8.03
CA PRO A 165 16.60 5.71 7.28
C PRO A 165 15.43 5.98 6.31
N TYR A 166 14.40 5.13 6.28
CA TYR A 166 13.31 5.23 5.32
C TYR A 166 12.06 5.96 5.85
N LYS A 167 12.05 6.44 7.10
CA LYS A 167 10.87 7.10 7.71
C LYS A 167 10.76 8.61 7.51
N LEU A 168 11.70 9.27 6.83
CA LEU A 168 11.68 10.73 6.63
C LEU A 168 11.79 11.11 5.15
N SER A 169 10.73 10.91 4.36
CA SER A 169 10.67 11.50 3.00
C SER A 169 9.27 11.89 2.50
N CYS A 170 8.17 11.41 3.10
CA CYS A 170 6.84 11.64 2.51
C CYS A 170 6.00 12.78 3.11
N ARG A 171 6.58 13.75 3.85
CA ARG A 171 5.80 14.85 4.48
C ARG A 171 6.16 16.28 4.09
N ARG A 172 6.98 16.51 3.06
CA ARG A 172 7.29 17.88 2.58
C ARG A 172 7.48 17.98 1.07
N THR A 173 6.41 17.89 0.28
CA THR A 173 6.37 18.48 -1.09
C THR A 173 4.94 18.64 -1.65
N TRP A 174 3.91 18.75 -0.79
CA TRP A 174 2.52 18.94 -1.25
C TRP A 174 2.01 20.38 -1.06
N ASN A 175 2.90 21.37 -0.99
CA ASN A 175 2.49 22.76 -0.77
C ASN A 175 3.46 23.80 -1.37
N LYS A 176 3.86 23.63 -2.64
CA LYS A 176 4.64 24.68 -3.34
C LYS A 176 4.50 24.70 -4.86
N GLN A 177 3.31 24.40 -5.40
CA GLN A 177 3.06 24.48 -6.85
C GLN A 177 1.66 25.02 -7.18
N VAL A 178 1.23 26.05 -6.44
CA VAL A 178 -0.04 26.75 -6.67
C VAL A 178 0.14 28.27 -6.85
N GLN A 179 1.36 28.84 -6.87
CA GLN A 179 1.49 30.31 -6.82
C GLN A 179 2.48 31.04 -7.73
N GLU A 180 3.13 30.38 -8.69
CA GLU A 180 3.95 31.11 -9.68
C GLU A 180 3.54 30.58 -11.06
N GLY A 181 2.69 31.33 -11.77
CA GLY A 181 3.11 32.06 -12.96
C GLY A 181 3.23 31.08 -14.14
N PHE A 182 2.55 31.26 -15.26
CA PHE A 182 2.93 32.32 -16.17
C PHE A 182 2.05 32.13 -17.42
N TRP A 183 1.08 33.03 -17.61
CA TRP A 183 0.33 33.15 -18.85
C TRP A 183 1.20 33.92 -19.82
N ASP A 184 1.96 33.21 -20.66
CA ASP A 184 2.49 33.78 -21.90
C ASP A 184 2.13 32.85 -23.05
N SER A 185 1.06 33.20 -23.74
CA SER A 185 0.83 32.78 -25.11
C SER A 185 0.38 34.01 -25.88
N THR A 186 1.39 34.74 -26.36
CA THR A 186 1.28 35.65 -27.49
C THR A 186 0.85 34.87 -28.75
N PRO A 187 -0.07 35.42 -29.56
CA PRO A 187 -0.31 34.91 -30.90
C PRO A 187 0.64 35.60 -31.90
N GLY A 188 1.24 34.83 -32.81
CA GLY A 188 2.13 35.39 -33.84
C GLY A 188 2.39 34.45 -35.01
N VAL A 189 1.42 34.39 -35.93
CA VAL A 189 1.57 34.61 -37.38
C VAL A 189 2.70 33.89 -38.14
N ALA A 190 2.29 33.00 -39.05
CA ALA A 190 2.61 33.08 -40.50
C ALA A 190 1.53 32.33 -41.28
#